data_AF-A0A940FF37-F1
#
_entry.id   AF-A0A940FF37-F1
#
_cell.length_a   1.000
_cell.length_b   1.000
_cell.length_c   1.000
_cell.angle_alpha   90.00
_cell.angle_beta   90.00
_cell.angle_gamma   90.00
#
_symmetry.space_group_name_H-M   'P 1'
#
loop_
_entity.id
_entity.type
_entity.pdbx_description
1 polymer ?
#
loop_
_entity_poly.entity_id
_entity_poly.type
_entity_poly.pdbx_seq_one_letter_code
_entity_poly.pdbx_strand_id
1 'polypeptide(L)' 'MERISIGFAAGQVLALRVEDDALKGLTSALTANETWHQVETDEGVVNVRVDSIVYLRTESSETKVGFGL' A
#
# COMPACT_ATOMS: atom_id res chain seq x y z
N MET A 1 -8.64 -6.22 5.75
CA MET A 1 -8.38 -6.02 4.30
C MET A 1 -8.68 -4.62 3.81
N GLU A 2 -7.64 -3.95 3.34
CA GLU A 2 -7.70 -2.60 2.76
C GLU A 2 -7.15 -2.60 1.33
N ARG A 3 -7.65 -1.68 0.50
CA ARG A 3 -7.10 -1.45 -0.84
C ARG A 3 -6.02 -0.39 -0.74
N ILE A 4 -4.84 -0.70 -1.25
CA ILE A 4 -3.71 0.22 -1.26
C ILE A 4 -3.23 0.46 -2.69
N SER A 5 -2.63 1.62 -2.92
CA SER A 5 -1.95 1.98 -4.16
C SER A 5 -0.54 2.45 -3.85
N ILE A 6 0.44 1.81 -4.47
CA ILE A 6 1.87 2.12 -4.35
C ILE A 6 2.31 2.83 -5.63
N GLY A 7 2.78 4.06 -5.50
CA GLY A 7 3.39 4.79 -6.60
C GLY A 7 4.90 4.62 -6.61
N PHE A 8 5.48 4.35 -7.77
CA PHE A 8 6.92 4.23 -7.93
C PHE A 8 7.51 5.39 -8.73
N ALA A 9 8.79 5.67 -8.52
CA ALA A 9 9.49 6.76 -9.22
C ALA A 9 9.46 6.65 -10.75
N ALA A 10 9.33 5.44 -11.29
CA ALA A 10 9.19 5.19 -12.73
C ALA A 10 7.79 5.52 -13.30
N GLY A 11 6.86 5.99 -12.48
CA GLY A 11 5.49 6.34 -12.87
C GLY A 11 4.49 5.17 -12.88
N GLN A 12 4.94 3.94 -12.60
CA GLN A 12 4.05 2.80 -12.42
C GLN A 12 3.29 2.92 -11.08
N VAL A 13 2.05 2.41 -11.06
CA VAL A 13 1.22 2.32 -9.86
C VAL A 13 0.79 0.87 -9.68
N LEU A 14 1.02 0.33 -8.50
CA LEU A 14 0.60 -1.01 -8.12
C LEU A 14 -0.55 -0.92 -7.12
N ALA A 15 -1.73 -1.38 -7.52
CA ALA A 15 -2.89 -1.47 -6.64
C ALA A 15 -3.01 -2.89 -6.08
N LEU A 16 -3.11 -3.03 -4.77
CA LEU A 16 -3.15 -4.31 -4.07
C LEU A 16 -4.28 -4.31 -3.04
N ARG A 17 -4.75 -5.50 -2.66
CA ARG A 17 -5.54 -5.72 -1.44
C ARG A 17 -4.69 -6.46 -0.42
N VAL A 18 -4.57 -5.87 0.75
CA VAL A 18 -3.70 -6.37 1.82
C VAL A 18 -4.47 -6.45 3.13
N GLU A 19 -4.08 -7.35 4.00
CA GLU A 19 -4.51 -7.32 5.40
C GLU A 19 -3.82 -6.18 6.15
N ASP A 20 -4.43 -5.75 7.25
CA ASP A 20 -3.93 -4.67 8.10
C ASP A 20 -2.50 -4.91 8.59
N ASP A 21 -2.12 -6.17 8.82
CA ASP A 21 -0.77 -6.55 9.26
C ASP A 21 0.27 -6.31 8.16
N ALA A 22 -0.04 -6.71 6.92
CA ALA A 22 0.82 -6.47 5.76
C ALA A 22 0.98 -4.97 5.46
N LEU A 23 -0.07 -4.16 5.65
CA LEU A 23 0.03 -2.70 5.53
C LEU A 23 0.98 -2.10 6.59
N LYS A 24 0.86 -2.56 7.84
CA LYS A 24 1.77 -2.13 8.93
C LYS A 24 3.20 -2.55 8.66
N GLY A 25 3.41 -3.76 8.16
CA GLY A 25 4.73 -4.28 7.74
C GLY A 25 5.36 -3.39 6.67
N LEU A 26 4.63 -3.09 5.60
CA LEU A 26 5.10 -2.21 4.52
C LEU A 26 5.41 -0.79 5.01
N THR A 27 4.57 -0.23 5.89
CA THR A 27 4.79 1.10 6.48
C THR A 27 6.04 1.13 7.37
N SER A 28 6.30 0.03 8.08
CA SER A 28 7.50 -0.13 8.90
C SER A 28 8.76 -0.23 8.03
N ALA A 29 8.70 -1.01 6.95
CA ALA A 29 9.78 -1.14 5.97
C ALA A 29 10.16 0.20 5.32
N LEU A 30 9.16 1.02 4.98
CA LEU A 30 9.35 2.39 4.47
C LEU A 30 10.13 3.26 5.47
N THR A 31 9.85 3.13 6.75
CA THR A 31 10.51 3.93 7.80
C THR A 31 11.92 3.39 8.12
N ALA A 32 12.12 2.08 8.00
CA ALA A 32 13.40 1.40 8.23
C ALA A 32 14.40 1.56 7.07
N ASN A 33 14.01 2.20 5.96
CA ASN A 33 14.80 2.31 4.73
C ASN A 33 15.25 0.93 4.18
N GLU A 34 14.37 -0.07 4.25
CA GLU A 34 14.61 -1.36 3.61
C GLU A 34 14.73 -1.19 2.08
N THR A 35 15.52 -2.04 1.41
CA THR A 35 15.57 -2.06 -0.06
C THR A 35 14.42 -2.89 -0.62
N TRP A 36 14.19 -4.07 -0.04
CA TRP A 36 13.17 -5.02 -0.48
C TRP A 36 12.29 -5.41 0.68
N HIS A 37 10.99 -5.46 0.42
CA HIS A 37 9.99 -5.94 1.36
C HIS A 37 9.00 -6.85 0.67
N GLN A 38 8.63 -7.93 1.34
CA GLN A 38 7.63 -8.87 0.87
C GLN A 38 6.26 -8.47 1.41
N VAL A 39 5.31 -8.23 0.51
CA VAL A 39 3.93 -7.89 0.86
C VAL A 39 3.04 -9.10 0.58
N GLU A 40 2.37 -9.59 1.61
CA GLU A 40 1.31 -10.59 1.47
C GLU A 40 0.01 -9.90 1.04
N THR A 41 -0.61 -10.42 -0.03
CA THR A 41 -1.82 -9.89 -0.64
C THR A 41 -2.82 -11.03 -0.88
N ASP A 42 -4.07 -10.68 -1.13
CA ASP A 42 -5.12 -11.65 -1.49
C ASP A 42 -4.80 -12.44 -2.78
N GLU A 43 -4.04 -11.82 -3.69
CA GLU A 43 -3.64 -12.42 -4.98
C GLU A 43 -2.31 -13.19 -4.87
N GLY A 44 -1.72 -13.25 -3.68
CA GLY A 44 -0.44 -13.91 -3.41
C GLY A 44 0.63 -12.95 -2.88
N VAL A 45 1.89 -13.33 -3.07
CA VAL A 45 3.04 -12.61 -2.49
C VAL A 45 3.69 -11.71 -3.53
N VAL A 46 3.92 -10.44 -3.17
CA VAL A 46 4.61 -9.48 -4.03
C VAL A 46 5.89 -8.98 -3.35
N ASN A 47 7.01 -9.03 -4.05
CA ASN A 47 8.26 -8.40 -3.61
C ASN A 47 8.33 -6.97 -4.13
N VAL A 48 8.41 -6.01 -3.23
CA VAL A 48 8.40 -4.59 -3.56
C VAL A 48 9.74 -3.97 -3.21
N ARG A 49 10.29 -3.18 -4.13
CA ARG A 49 11.49 -2.39 -3.87
C ARG A 49 11.10 -1.08 -3.19
N VAL A 50 11.32 -1.01 -1.88
CA VAL A 50 10.80 0.04 -0.99
C VAL A 50 11.51 1.38 -1.24
N ASP A 51 12.81 1.37 -1.58
CA ASP A 51 13.58 2.57 -1.94
C ASP A 51 13.06 3.33 -3.17
N SER A 52 12.19 2.67 -3.96
CA SER A 52 11.65 3.23 -5.21
C SER A 52 10.20 3.69 -5.07
N ILE A 53 9.61 3.54 -3.88
CA ILE A 53 8.26 3.99 -3.57
C ILE A 53 8.31 5.51 -3.35
N VAL A 54 7.48 6.24 -4.08
CA VAL A 54 7.31 7.69 -3.92
C VAL A 54 6.09 8.04 -3.07
N TYR A 55 5.08 7.18 -3.05
CA TYR A 55 3.94 7.31 -2.16
C TYR A 55 3.25 5.96 -1.92
N LEU A 56 2.60 5.86 -0.77
CA LEU A 56 1.66 4.80 -0.42
C LEU A 56 0.32 5.47 -0.11
N ARG A 57 -0.74 5.04 -0.79
CA ARG A 57 -2.12 5.52 -0.54
C ARG A 57 -2.97 4.36 -0.05
N THR A 58 -3.56 4.52 1.13
CA THR A 58 -4.61 3.62 1.63
C THR A 58 -5.97 4.18 1.25
N GLU A 59 -6.81 3.36 0.62
CA GLU A 59 -8.18 3.72 0.31
C GLU A 59 -9.10 3.17 1.40
N SER A 60 -9.48 4.03 2.34
CA SER A 60 -10.50 3.70 3.34
C SER A 60 -11.87 3.70 2.68
N SER A 61 -12.62 2.60 2.80
CA SER A 61 -13.99 2.47 2.31
C SER A 61 -15.03 3.24 3.13
N GLU A 62 -14.66 4.37 3.74
CA GLU A 62 -15.64 5.28 4.35
C GLU A 62 -16.35 6.04 3.24
N THR A 63 -17.41 5.43 2.71
CA THR A 63 -18.42 6.13 1.93
C THR A 63 -19.21 7.03 2.89
N LYS A 64 -18.69 8.22 3.22
CA LYS A 64 -19.53 9.27 3.81
C LYS A 64 -20.37 9.86 2.69
N VAL A 65 -21.56 9.28 2.49
CA VAL A 65 -22.62 9.92 1.70
C VAL A 65 -23.10 11.14 2.51
N GLY A 66 -22.46 12.28 2.30
CA GLY A 66 -22.88 13.54 2.88
C GLY A 66 -24.00 14.16 2.05
N PHE A 67 -25.25 13.77 2.31
CA PHE A 67 -26.39 14.62 1.95
C PHE A 67 -26.52 15.70 3.03
N GLY A 68 -25.71 16.74 2.92
CA GLY A 68 -25.88 17.98 3.68
C GLY A 68 -26.79 18.92 2.90
N LEU A 69 -27.89 19.32 3.55
CA LEU A 69 -28.89 20.30 3.11
C LEU A 69 -28.31 21.63 2.61
#